data_AF-A0A059F5T0-F1
#
_entry.id   AF-A0A059F5T0-F1
#
_cell.length_a   1.000
_cell.length_b   1.000
_cell.length_c   1.000
_cell.angle_alpha   90.00
_cell.angle_beta   90.00
_cell.angle_gamma   90.00
#
_symmetry.space_group_name_H-M   'P 1'
#
loop_
_entity.id
_entity.type
_entity.pdbx_description
1 polymer ?
#
loop_
_entity_poly.entity_id
_entity_poly.type
_entity_poly.pdbx_seq_one_letter_code
_entity_poly.pdbx_strand_id
1 'polypeptide(L)'
;MANIAKEEIVILRIYDLSQGRAKVYAKAFGMDIEGIWHTSVEVFRREYYFQSGVIHSEPGKTHHGEALEKIEFIFKGIKKHQPSL
;
A
#
# COMPACT_ATOMS: atom_id res chain seq x y z
N MET A 1 32.08 -17.81 -1.19
CA MET A 1 31.52 -16.67 -0.43
C MET A 1 30.02 -16.87 -0.35
N ALA A 2 29.43 -16.91 0.85
CA ALA A 2 28.00 -17.19 1.02
C ALA A 2 27.16 -16.05 0.42
N ASN A 3 26.19 -16.40 -0.42
CA ASN A 3 25.25 -15.46 -1.02
C ASN A 3 24.26 -15.03 0.07
N ILE A 4 24.56 -13.94 0.79
CA ILE A 4 23.64 -13.37 1.76
C ILE A 4 22.50 -12.76 0.95
N ALA A 5 21.32 -13.37 1.02
CA ALA A 5 20.14 -12.84 0.36
C ALA A 5 19.86 -11.42 0.90
N LYS A 6 19.80 -10.44 0.00
CA LYS A 6 19.52 -9.05 0.34
C LYS A 6 18.19 -8.94 1.07
N GLU A 7 18.18 -8.22 2.20
CA GLU A 7 16.98 -7.84 2.92
C GLU A 7 16.41 -6.54 2.33
N GLU A 8 15.10 -6.49 2.14
CA GLU A 8 14.38 -5.33 1.66
C GLU A 8 13.25 -4.99 2.63
N ILE A 9 13.12 -3.69 2.92
CA ILE A 9 12.01 -3.16 3.69
C ILE A 9 10.83 -2.99 2.74
N VAL A 10 9.70 -3.58 3.11
CA VAL A 10 8.42 -3.47 2.41
C VAL A 10 7.41 -2.85 3.35
N ILE A 11 6.73 -1.79 2.91
CA ILE A 11 5.74 -1.09 3.73
C ILE A 11 4.36 -1.27 3.09
N LEU A 12 3.44 -1.90 3.81
CA LEU A 12 2.02 -1.87 3.47
C LEU A 12 1.42 -0.56 4.00
N ARG A 13 0.88 0.27 3.11
CA ARG A 13 0.10 1.44 3.50
C ARG A 13 -1.37 1.10 3.45
N ILE A 14 -2.11 1.54 4.47
CA ILE A 14 -3.55 1.35 4.58
C ILE A 14 -4.21 2.72 4.57
N TYR A 15 -5.21 2.88 3.72
CA TYR A 15 -5.99 4.10 3.54
C TYR A 15 -7.44 3.82 3.86
N ASP A 16 -8.07 4.70 4.63
CA ASP A 16 -9.52 4.83 4.63
C ASP A 16 -9.92 5.94 3.68
N LEU A 17 -10.37 5.56 2.48
CA LEU A 17 -10.82 6.50 1.44
C LEU A 17 -12.06 7.32 1.89
N SER A 18 -12.78 6.84 2.90
CA SER A 18 -13.89 7.58 3.47
C SER A 18 -13.46 8.63 4.49
N GLN A 19 -12.23 8.57 5.01
CA GLN A 19 -11.71 9.44 6.07
C GLN A 19 -12.59 9.41 7.33
N GLY A 20 -12.94 8.21 7.81
CA GLY A 20 -13.79 7.96 8.96
C GLY A 20 -15.29 8.10 8.70
N ARG A 21 -15.69 8.60 7.52
CA ARG A 21 -17.10 8.88 7.21
C ARG A 21 -17.92 7.63 6.96
N ALA A 22 -17.31 6.53 6.50
CA ALA A 22 -18.03 5.27 6.27
C ALA A 22 -18.69 4.77 7.55
N LYS A 23 -17.98 4.80 8.68
CA LYS A 23 -18.49 4.38 10.00
C LYS A 23 -19.71 5.17 10.47
N VAL A 24 -19.85 6.41 10.01
CA VAL A 24 -20.98 7.29 10.34
C VAL A 24 -22.13 7.10 9.34
N TYR A 25 -21.85 7.20 8.05
CA TYR A 25 -22.88 7.25 7.01
C TYR A 25 -23.44 5.88 6.61
N ALA A 26 -22.63 4.82 6.69
CA ALA A 26 -23.09 3.48 6.33
C ALA A 26 -24.25 2.99 7.21
N LYS A 27 -24.32 3.48 8.45
CA LYS A 27 -25.41 3.18 9.38
C LYS A 27 -26.78 3.60 8.85
N ALA A 28 -26.87 4.69 8.10
CA ALA A 28 -28.11 5.14 7.46
C ALA A 28 -28.64 4.12 6.44
N PHE A 29 -27.75 3.27 5.91
CA PHE A 29 -28.06 2.19 4.98
C PHE A 29 -28.11 0.82 5.66
N GLY A 30 -28.16 0.76 7.00
CA GLY A 30 -28.19 -0.49 7.76
C GLY A 30 -26.89 -1.29 7.72
N MET A 31 -25.79 -0.67 7.30
CA MET A 31 -24.46 -1.29 7.24
C MET A 31 -23.61 -0.85 8.42
N ASP A 32 -22.81 -1.77 8.95
CA ASP A 32 -21.80 -1.49 9.96
C ASP A 32 -20.42 -1.82 9.38
N ILE A 33 -19.78 -0.81 8.79
CA ILE A 33 -18.44 -0.91 8.21
C ILE A 33 -17.53 0.13 8.84
N GLU A 34 -16.27 -0.21 9.07
CA GLU A 34 -15.32 0.68 9.74
C GLU A 34 -14.68 1.72 8.82
N GLY A 35 -14.58 1.43 7.52
CA GLY A 35 -13.88 2.25 6.54
C GLY A 35 -14.07 1.75 5.12
N ILE A 36 -13.62 2.54 4.14
CA ILE A 36 -13.47 2.12 2.74
C ILE A 36 -11.99 1.95 2.49
N TRP A 37 -11.54 0.70 2.54
CA TRP A 37 -10.11 0.39 2.56
C TRP A 37 -9.49 0.39 1.16
N HIS A 38 -8.36 1.08 1.03
CA HIS A 38 -7.43 0.92 -0.08
C HIS A 38 -6.03 0.68 0.47
N THR A 39 -5.21 -0.07 -0.25
CA THR A 39 -3.85 -0.39 0.17
C THR A 39 -2.85 -0.20 -0.95
N SER A 40 -1.61 0.08 -0.57
CA SER A 40 -0.48 0.13 -1.48
C SER A 40 0.74 -0.51 -0.83
N VAL A 41 1.69 -0.94 -1.66
CA VAL A 41 2.95 -1.53 -1.22
C VAL A 41 4.08 -0.59 -1.62
N GLU A 42 4.83 -0.08 -0.65
CA GLU A 42 6.10 0.56 -0.92
C GLU A 42 7.23 -0.45 -0.83
N VAL A 43 8.04 -0.51 -1.88
CA VAL A 43 9.30 -1.25 -1.94
C VAL A 43 10.20 -0.60 -2.98
N PHE A 44 11.52 -0.68 -2.80
CA PHE A 44 12.47 -0.06 -3.74
C PHE A 44 12.22 1.44 -3.98
N ARG A 45 11.82 2.17 -2.92
CA ARG A 45 11.51 3.60 -2.94
C ARG A 45 10.41 3.99 -3.94
N ARG A 46 9.50 3.06 -4.26
CA ARG A 46 8.31 3.31 -5.07
C ARG A 46 7.11 2.70 -4.36
N GLU A 47 5.98 3.38 -4.46
CA GLU A 47 4.70 2.88 -3.96
C GLU A 47 3.88 2.35 -5.12
N TYR A 48 3.47 1.09 -5.03
CA TYR A 48 2.70 0.36 -6.03
C TYR A 48 1.30 0.06 -5.51
N TYR A 49 0.31 0.18 -6.38
CA TYR A 49 -1.09 -0.08 -6.06
C TYR A 49 -1.85 -0.48 -7.32
N PHE A 50 -3.00 -1.11 -7.11
CA PHE A 50 -3.85 -1.60 -8.20
C PHE A 50 -5.06 -0.70 -8.41
N GLN A 51 -5.29 -0.32 -9.67
CA GLN A 51 -6.49 0.36 -10.15
C GLN A 51 -6.84 -0.21 -11.54
N SER A 52 -6.60 0.53 -12.63
CA SER A 52 -6.78 0.05 -14.01
C SER A 52 -5.54 -0.70 -14.51
N GLY A 53 -4.91 -1.47 -13.62
CA GLY A 53 -3.58 -2.03 -13.76
C GLY A 53 -2.68 -1.72 -12.56
N VAL A 54 -1.44 -2.20 -12.62
CA VAL A 54 -0.41 -1.86 -11.64
C VAL A 54 0.16 -0.50 -12.00
N ILE A 55 -0.01 0.45 -11.09
CA ILE A 55 0.53 1.81 -11.22
C ILE A 55 1.41 2.12 -10.02
N HIS A 56 2.27 3.12 -10.17
CA HIS A 56 3.19 3.51 -9.09
C HIS A 56 3.35 5.02 -8.98
N SER A 57 3.66 5.48 -7.78
CA SER A 57 4.03 6.87 -7.49
C SER A 57 5.28 6.94 -6.61
N GLU A 58 5.72 8.17 -6.33
CA GLU A 58 6.56 8.41 -5.16
C GLU A 58 5.81 7.99 -3.88
N PRO A 59 6.52 7.44 -2.87
CA PRO A 59 5.90 7.04 -1.62
C PRO A 59 5.17 8.18 -0.92
N GLY A 60 3.91 7.95 -0.55
CA GLY A 60 3.04 8.94 0.11
C GLY A 60 2.56 10.07 -0.80
N LYS A 61 2.70 9.93 -2.13
CA LYS A 61 2.27 10.93 -3.12
C LYS A 61 1.15 10.44 -4.04
N THR A 62 0.40 9.42 -3.62
CA THR A 62 -0.80 8.98 -4.34
C THR A 62 -1.95 9.98 -4.15
N HIS A 63 -2.96 9.93 -5.03
CA HIS A 63 -4.19 10.71 -4.88
C HIS A 63 -5.07 10.23 -3.71
N HIS A 64 -4.71 9.12 -3.05
CA HIS A 64 -5.41 8.59 -1.88
C HIS A 64 -5.13 9.40 -0.60
N GLY A 65 -4.18 10.34 -0.62
CA GLY A 65 -3.84 11.20 0.52
C GLY A 65 -2.82 10.56 1.46
N GLU A 66 -2.91 10.87 2.75
CA GLU A 66 -2.06 10.24 3.76
C GLU A 66 -2.60 8.88 4.17
N ALA A 67 -1.69 7.91 4.31
CA ALA A 67 -2.05 6.59 4.83
C ALA A 67 -2.50 6.72 6.28
N LEU A 68 -3.59 6.05 6.63
CA LEU A 68 -4.06 5.91 8.00
C LEU A 68 -3.06 5.10 8.84
N GLU A 69 -2.50 4.04 8.24
CA GLU A 69 -1.55 3.15 8.88
C GLU A 69 -0.45 2.73 7.91
N LYS A 70 0.74 2.45 8.46
CA LYS A 70 1.88 1.87 7.74
C LYS A 70 2.39 0.68 8.52
N ILE A 71 2.39 -0.49 7.89
CA ILE A 71 2.92 -1.73 8.46
C ILE A 71 4.23 -2.06 7.74
N GLU A 72 5.31 -2.15 8.50
CA GLU A 72 6.64 -2.47 7.97
C GLU A 72 6.93 -3.97 8.06
N PHE A 73 7.51 -4.51 6.98
CA PHE A 73 7.93 -5.90 6.86
C PHE A 73 9.37 -5.96 6.35
N ILE A 74 10.13 -6.95 6.83
CA ILE A 74 11.46 -7.28 6.29
C ILE A 74 11.33 -8.55 5.47
N PHE A 75 11.68 -8.47 4.19
CA PHE A 75 11.68 -9.61 3.28
C PHE A 75 13.09 -9.92 2.79
N LYS A 76 13.40 -11.22 2.61
CA LYS A 76 14.67 -11.69 2.05
C LYS A 76 14.50 -12.10 0.60
N GLY A 77 15.48 -11.73 -0.23
CA GLY A 77 15.59 -12.24 -1.60
C GLY A 77 14.61 -11.63 -2.61
N ILE A 78 13.94 -10.51 -2.26
CA ILE A 78 13.15 -9.76 -3.23
C ILE A 78 14.09 -9.13 -4.26
N LYS A 79 13.79 -9.34 -5.54
CA LYS A 79 14.51 -8.73 -6.66
C LYS A 79 13.60 -7.78 -7.39
N LYS A 80 14.10 -6.59 -7.71
CA LYS A 80 13.42 -5.68 -8.62
C LYS A 80 13.50 -6.27 -10.02
N HIS A 81 12.36 -6.55 -10.63
CA HIS A 81 12.33 -6.91 -12.05
C HIS A 81 12.71 -5.67 -12.88
N GLN A 82 13.83 -5.73 -13.58
CA GLN A 82 14.18 -4.80 -14.65
C GLN A 82 13.84 -5.51 -15.96
N PRO A 83 12.86 -5.02 -16.74
CA PRO A 83 12.64 -5.54 -18.08
C PRO A 83 13.94 -5.38 -18.88
N SER A 84 14.39 -6.44 -19.53
CA SER A 84 15.40 -6.34 -20.58
C SER A 84 14.83 -5.46 -21.69
N LEU A 85 15.59 -4.44 -22.09
CA LEU A 85 15.33 -3.65 -23.31
C LEU A 85 15.22 -4.54 -24.53
#